data_AF-A0A3L7WJD4-F1
#
_entry.id   AF-A0A3L7WJD4-F1
#
_cell.length_a   1.000
_cell.length_b   1.000
_cell.length_c   1.000
_cell.angle_alpha   90.00
_cell.angle_beta   90.00
_cell.angle_gamma   90.00
#
_symmetry.space_group_name_H-M   'P 1'
#
loop_
_entity.id
_entity.type
_entity.pdbx_description
1 polymer ?
#
loop_
_entity_poly.entity_id
_entity_poly.type
_entity_poly.pdbx_seq_one_letter_code
_entity_poly.pdbx_strand_id
1 'polypeptide(L)'
;MREAVGDATDYYVFCYACGVRSAAEEVYRWDGSAFVAQQILPSDDATIQAAITAAEAGRWNMVAATLATVQPPRNEQDAWTVVLLKRAAALRAPTADDASPFMSALLYGDYDAAVGVLKRYQPKALVDTQNPAFPSDLAPFGELVVDSVVRLSTTVLAQDATVTSAQFLRGWAQTLLDPKNAAGLADLEAVAAIDPFYAAVQAAVLNR
;
A
#
# COMPACT_ATOMS: atom_id res chain seq x y z
N MET A 1 6.52 -26.68 21.21
CA MET A 1 6.90 -25.27 21.02
C MET A 1 5.84 -24.43 21.72
N ARG A 2 6.22 -23.47 22.58
CA ARG A 2 5.27 -22.55 23.24
C ARG A 2 5.53 -21.16 22.64
N GLU A 3 4.61 -20.71 21.81
CA GLU A 3 4.65 -19.43 21.11
C GLU A 3 3.52 -18.56 21.65
N ALA A 4 3.75 -17.25 21.70
CA ALA A 4 2.75 -16.29 22.13
C ALA A 4 2.71 -15.13 21.13
N VAL A 5 1.51 -14.72 20.71
CA VAL A 5 1.28 -13.47 20.00
C VAL A 5 1.06 -12.41 21.07
N GLY A 6 1.98 -11.46 21.17
CA GLY A 6 2.05 -10.53 22.30
C GLY A 6 1.30 -9.23 22.10
N ASP A 7 0.93 -8.89 20.87
CA ASP A 7 0.09 -7.72 20.61
C ASP A 7 -0.64 -7.94 19.28
N ALA A 8 -1.96 -7.84 19.31
CA ALA A 8 -2.82 -7.81 18.13
C ALA A 8 -3.43 -6.40 18.09
N THR A 9 -2.57 -5.40 17.94
CA THR A 9 -3.00 -4.01 18.01
C THR A 9 -3.70 -3.65 16.71
N ASP A 10 -5.02 -3.57 16.79
CA ASP A 10 -5.91 -3.07 15.73
C ASP A 10 -5.93 -1.55 15.80
N TYR A 11 -4.82 -0.89 15.45
CA TYR A 11 -4.80 0.55 15.38
C TYR A 11 -5.69 1.00 14.21
N TYR A 12 -6.74 1.77 14.53
CA TYR A 12 -7.44 2.55 13.53
C TYR A 12 -6.46 3.57 12.94
N VAL A 13 -5.97 3.32 11.72
CA VAL A 13 -5.01 4.23 11.08
C VAL A 13 -5.71 5.46 10.49
N PHE A 14 -7.00 5.36 10.17
CA PHE A 14 -7.73 6.43 9.48
C PHE A 14 -8.91 6.96 10.28
N CYS A 15 -9.89 6.11 10.61
CA CYS A 15 -11.05 6.51 11.39
C CYS A 15 -11.82 5.26 11.87
N TYR A 16 -12.31 5.29 13.11
CA TYR A 16 -13.08 4.21 13.73
C TYR A 16 -14.32 3.81 12.91
N ALA A 17 -15.03 4.79 12.37
CA ALA A 17 -16.25 4.59 11.56
C ALA A 17 -15.96 4.12 10.13
N CYS A 18 -14.70 4.10 9.70
CA CYS A 18 -14.29 3.95 8.31
C CYS A 18 -13.77 2.54 8.01
N GLY A 19 -13.62 1.68 9.03
CA GLY A 19 -13.27 0.27 8.87
C GLY A 19 -11.86 -0.01 8.35
N VAL A 20 -11.06 1.01 8.03
CA VAL A 20 -9.68 0.85 7.57
C VAL A 20 -8.77 0.56 8.76
N ARG A 21 -8.24 -0.66 8.79
CA ARG A 21 -7.39 -1.22 9.85
C ARG A 21 -5.97 -1.41 9.34
N SER A 22 -4.98 -1.11 10.17
CA SER A 22 -3.61 -1.61 9.96
C SER A 22 -3.27 -2.50 11.14
N ALA A 23 -3.38 -3.80 10.93
CA ALA A 23 -3.02 -4.77 11.93
C ALA A 23 -1.48 -4.93 11.95
N ALA A 24 -0.90 -4.74 13.12
CA ALA A 24 0.45 -5.13 13.43
C ALA A 24 0.41 -6.25 14.48
N GLU A 25 1.28 -7.24 14.33
CA GLU A 25 1.47 -8.29 15.31
C GLU A 25 2.92 -8.31 15.75
N GLU A 26 3.12 -8.41 17.07
CA GLU A 26 4.41 -8.79 17.64
C GLU A 26 4.39 -10.26 18.04
N VAL A 27 5.34 -11.03 17.51
CA VAL A 27 5.45 -12.47 17.75
C VAL A 27 6.56 -12.74 18.73
N TYR A 28 6.25 -13.47 19.80
CA TYR A 28 7.20 -13.83 20.85
C TYR A 28 7.44 -15.34 20.86
N ARG A 29 8.69 -15.72 21.09
CA ARG A 29 9.11 -17.13 21.23
C ARG A 29 9.71 -17.37 22.60
N TRP A 30 9.35 -18.48 23.24
CA TRP A 30 10.01 -18.94 24.45
C TRP A 30 11.40 -19.51 24.15
N ASP A 31 12.45 -18.96 24.78
CA ASP A 31 13.84 -19.40 24.59
C ASP A 31 14.30 -20.46 25.62
N GLY A 32 13.45 -20.81 26.58
CA GLY A 32 13.79 -21.66 27.73
C GLY A 32 13.72 -20.93 29.07
N SER A 33 13.79 -19.59 29.06
CA SER A 33 13.87 -18.72 30.24
C SER A 33 12.93 -17.51 30.19
N ALA A 34 12.69 -16.96 29.00
CA ALA A 34 11.85 -15.79 28.77
C ALA A 34 11.16 -15.86 27.40
N PHE A 35 10.14 -15.03 27.21
CA PHE A 35 9.58 -14.74 25.89
C PHE A 35 10.41 -13.65 25.21
N VAL A 36 10.95 -13.96 24.03
CA VAL A 36 11.79 -13.06 23.24
C VAL A 36 11.05 -12.67 21.96
N ALA A 37 10.91 -11.36 21.71
CA ALA A 37 10.32 -10.83 20.49
C ALA A 37 11.13 -11.28 19.27
N GLN A 38 10.44 -11.81 18.27
CA GLN A 38 11.03 -12.19 17.00
C GLN A 38 11.07 -10.98 16.07
N GLN A 39 12.15 -10.85 15.32
CA GLN A 39 12.38 -9.71 14.43
C GLN A 39 12.62 -10.20 13.01
N ILE A 40 12.20 -9.40 12.04
CA ILE A 40 12.59 -9.57 10.64
C ILE A 40 14.05 -9.12 10.54
N LEU A 41 14.94 -10.06 10.20
CA LEU A 41 16.37 -9.81 10.05
C LEU A 41 16.79 -9.97 8.58
N PRO A 42 17.82 -9.23 8.12
CA PRO A 42 18.39 -9.42 6.79
C PRO A 42 18.77 -10.88 6.51
N SER A 43 18.70 -11.26 5.24
CA SER A 43 18.92 -12.64 4.78
C SER A 43 19.91 -12.67 3.62
N ASP A 44 20.75 -13.70 3.57
CA ASP A 44 21.63 -13.98 2.42
C ASP A 44 20.87 -14.69 1.28
N ASP A 45 19.71 -15.30 1.56
CA ASP A 45 18.81 -15.78 0.51
C ASP A 45 18.18 -14.57 -0.20
N ALA A 46 18.45 -14.45 -1.50
CA ALA A 46 18.01 -13.33 -2.32
C ALA A 46 16.48 -13.20 -2.42
N THR A 47 15.74 -14.31 -2.36
CA THR A 47 14.26 -14.28 -2.42
C THR A 47 13.69 -13.75 -1.12
N ILE A 48 14.21 -14.22 0.02
CA ILE A 48 13.83 -13.72 1.33
C ILE A 48 14.22 -12.25 1.47
N GLN A 49 15.42 -11.87 1.05
CA GLN A 49 15.88 -10.49 1.10
C GLN A 49 15.03 -9.56 0.23
N ALA A 50 14.63 -10.01 -0.97
CA ALA A 50 13.69 -9.25 -1.80
C ALA A 50 12.33 -9.05 -1.11
N ALA A 51 11.83 -10.05 -0.39
CA ALA A 51 10.60 -9.92 0.39
C ALA A 51 10.77 -8.94 1.57
N ILE A 52 11.94 -8.91 2.23
CA ILE A 52 12.25 -7.90 3.27
C ILE A 52 12.24 -6.50 2.66
N THR A 53 12.95 -6.29 1.55
CA THR A 53 12.97 -4.98 0.87
C THR A 53 11.57 -4.54 0.47
N ALA A 54 10.74 -5.46 -0.04
CA ALA A 54 9.34 -5.16 -0.34
C ALA A 54 8.53 -4.76 0.90
N ALA A 55 8.75 -5.42 2.05
CA ALA A 55 8.08 -5.10 3.30
C ALA A 55 8.49 -3.71 3.82
N GLU A 56 9.77 -3.36 3.75
CA GLU A 56 10.30 -2.03 4.09
C GLU A 56 9.70 -0.92 3.19
N ALA A 57 9.36 -1.27 1.94
CA ALA A 57 8.65 -0.41 1.00
C ALA A 57 7.14 -0.25 1.30
N GLY A 58 6.59 -1.07 2.20
CA GLY A 58 5.14 -1.25 2.35
C GLY A 58 4.46 -1.99 1.20
N ARG A 59 5.21 -2.67 0.32
CA ARG A 59 4.71 -3.48 -0.81
C ARG A 59 4.29 -4.88 -0.34
N TRP A 60 3.33 -4.98 0.56
CA TRP A 60 2.91 -6.27 1.16
C TRP A 60 2.33 -7.25 0.14
N ASN A 61 1.72 -6.75 -0.93
CA ASN A 61 1.33 -7.56 -2.09
C ASN A 61 2.51 -8.32 -2.72
N MET A 62 3.68 -7.68 -2.81
CA MET A 62 4.90 -8.32 -3.29
C MET A 62 5.53 -9.24 -2.27
N VAL A 63 5.47 -8.90 -0.98
CA VAL A 63 5.89 -9.83 0.08
C VAL A 63 5.15 -11.16 -0.09
N ALA A 64 3.83 -11.12 -0.25
CA ALA A 64 3.02 -12.32 -0.47
C ALA A 64 3.41 -13.06 -1.76
N ALA A 65 3.57 -12.34 -2.87
CA ALA A 65 3.94 -12.94 -4.17
C ALA A 65 5.34 -13.58 -4.15
N THR A 66 6.35 -12.87 -3.61
CA THR A 66 7.73 -13.34 -3.50
C THR A 66 7.84 -14.55 -2.58
N LEU A 67 7.13 -14.54 -1.43
CA LEU A 67 7.17 -15.66 -0.49
C LEU A 67 6.36 -16.89 -0.96
N ALA A 68 5.57 -16.78 -2.02
CA ALA A 68 4.95 -17.93 -2.66
C ALA A 68 5.98 -18.79 -3.44
N THR A 69 7.12 -18.22 -3.83
CA THR A 69 8.17 -18.91 -4.58
C THR A 69 9.41 -19.25 -3.74
N VAL A 70 9.43 -18.85 -2.47
CA VAL A 70 10.57 -19.09 -1.57
C VAL A 70 10.76 -20.59 -1.34
N GLN A 71 12.01 -21.03 -1.44
CA GLN A 71 12.37 -22.40 -1.06
C GLN A 71 12.33 -22.55 0.47
N PRO A 72 12.18 -23.77 1.00
CA PRO A 72 12.29 -24.01 2.43
C PRO A 72 13.59 -23.42 3.01
N PRO A 73 13.50 -22.53 4.02
CA PRO A 73 14.67 -21.91 4.64
C PRO A 73 15.68 -22.94 5.17
N ARG A 74 16.98 -22.65 5.01
CA ARG A 74 18.06 -23.56 5.39
C ARG A 74 18.54 -23.37 6.83
N ASN A 75 18.23 -22.23 7.42
CA ASN A 75 18.57 -21.89 8.79
C ASN A 75 17.32 -21.37 9.52
N GLU A 76 17.42 -21.32 10.85
CA GLU A 76 16.31 -20.94 11.71
C GLU A 76 15.94 -19.46 11.62
N GLN A 77 16.90 -18.57 11.39
CA GLN A 77 16.66 -17.14 11.23
C GLN A 77 15.76 -16.89 10.01
N ASP A 78 16.12 -17.43 8.86
CA ASP A 78 15.35 -17.32 7.62
C ASP A 78 13.97 -17.97 7.75
N ALA A 79 13.88 -19.08 8.49
CA ALA A 79 12.59 -19.70 8.81
C ALA A 79 11.67 -18.74 9.57
N TRP A 80 12.19 -18.05 10.59
CA TRP A 80 11.43 -17.06 11.34
C TRP A 80 11.10 -15.83 10.52
N THR A 81 12.05 -15.29 9.76
CA THR A 81 11.82 -14.15 8.85
C THR A 81 10.68 -14.43 7.88
N VAL A 82 10.67 -15.61 7.24
CA VAL A 82 9.60 -16.00 6.32
C VAL A 82 8.25 -16.11 7.05
N VAL A 83 8.21 -16.67 8.26
CA VAL A 83 6.99 -16.75 9.06
C VAL A 83 6.45 -15.36 9.40
N LEU A 84 7.30 -14.46 9.89
CA LEU A 84 6.91 -13.10 10.28
C LEU A 84 6.38 -12.31 9.07
N LEU A 85 7.08 -12.37 7.94
CA LEU A 85 6.66 -11.69 6.72
C LEU A 85 5.33 -12.24 6.18
N LYS A 86 5.12 -13.57 6.20
CA LYS A 86 3.85 -14.19 5.79
C LYS A 86 2.69 -13.72 6.67
N ARG A 87 2.88 -13.69 7.99
CA ARG A 87 1.87 -13.18 8.92
C ARG A 87 1.58 -11.71 8.67
N ALA A 88 2.62 -10.88 8.60
CA ALA A 88 2.48 -9.44 8.37
C ALA A 88 1.76 -9.11 7.06
N ALA A 89 2.04 -9.84 5.97
CA ALA A 89 1.35 -9.69 4.70
C ALA A 89 -0.11 -10.15 4.78
N ALA A 90 -0.38 -11.30 5.41
CA ALA A 90 -1.74 -11.82 5.55
C ALA A 90 -2.66 -10.88 6.36
N LEU A 91 -2.14 -10.27 7.43
CA LEU A 91 -2.87 -9.29 8.24
C LEU A 91 -3.27 -8.02 7.50
N ARG A 92 -2.53 -7.68 6.44
CA ARG A 92 -2.72 -6.46 5.64
C ARG A 92 -3.45 -6.72 4.33
N ALA A 93 -3.69 -7.98 4.00
CA ALA A 93 -4.35 -8.35 2.75
C ALA A 93 -5.78 -7.81 2.73
N PRO A 94 -6.20 -7.08 1.69
CA PRO A 94 -7.57 -6.60 1.56
C PRO A 94 -8.58 -7.74 1.55
N THR A 95 -9.76 -7.51 2.12
CA THR A 95 -10.88 -8.45 2.09
C THR A 95 -12.04 -7.91 1.26
N ALA A 96 -12.94 -8.80 0.85
CA ALA A 96 -14.13 -8.41 0.08
C ALA A 96 -15.10 -7.50 0.87
N ASP A 97 -15.03 -7.54 2.21
CA ASP A 97 -15.90 -6.80 3.12
C ASP A 97 -15.27 -5.46 3.58
N ASP A 98 -14.12 -5.08 3.02
CA ASP A 98 -13.43 -3.86 3.40
C ASP A 98 -14.28 -2.61 3.06
N ALA A 99 -14.49 -1.76 4.07
CA ALA A 99 -15.30 -0.56 3.94
C ALA A 99 -14.72 0.50 2.98
N SER A 100 -13.41 0.44 2.69
CA SER A 100 -12.75 1.31 1.70
C SER A 100 -11.75 0.52 0.86
N PRO A 101 -12.20 -0.10 -0.25
CA PRO A 101 -11.34 -0.93 -1.11
C PRO A 101 -10.12 -0.18 -1.66
N PHE A 102 -10.26 1.12 -1.94
CA PHE A 102 -9.15 1.96 -2.39
C PHE A 102 -8.05 2.05 -1.32
N MET A 103 -8.42 2.36 -0.09
CA MET A 103 -7.46 2.52 1.00
C MET A 103 -6.84 1.19 1.41
N SER A 104 -7.61 0.10 1.45
CA SER A 104 -7.07 -1.22 1.71
C SER A 104 -6.00 -1.61 0.68
N ALA A 105 -6.28 -1.42 -0.61
CA ALA A 105 -5.31 -1.69 -1.67
C ALA A 105 -4.05 -0.83 -1.54
N LEU A 106 -4.21 0.47 -1.28
CA LEU A 106 -3.09 1.40 -1.09
C LEU A 106 -2.21 1.01 0.10
N LEU A 107 -2.80 0.69 1.26
CA LEU A 107 -2.08 0.30 2.47
C LEU A 107 -1.41 -1.08 2.35
N TYR A 108 -1.98 -1.96 1.52
CA TYR A 108 -1.36 -3.23 1.17
C TYR A 108 -0.20 -3.06 0.15
N GLY A 109 -0.03 -1.87 -0.42
CA GLY A 109 0.97 -1.57 -1.43
C GLY A 109 0.61 -2.09 -2.83
N ASP A 110 -0.66 -2.42 -3.05
CA ASP A 110 -1.20 -2.81 -4.36
C ASP A 110 -1.75 -1.59 -5.11
N TYR A 111 -0.83 -0.80 -5.65
CA TYR A 111 -1.15 0.43 -6.37
C TYR A 111 -1.98 0.18 -7.64
N ASP A 112 -1.79 -0.97 -8.29
CA ASP A 112 -2.60 -1.36 -9.46
C ASP A 112 -4.04 -1.66 -9.05
N ALA A 113 -4.27 -2.38 -7.95
CA ALA A 113 -5.60 -2.59 -7.40
C ALA A 113 -6.25 -1.28 -6.95
N ALA A 114 -5.50 -0.37 -6.33
CA ALA A 114 -6.00 0.96 -5.94
C ALA A 114 -6.44 1.79 -7.16
N VAL A 115 -5.64 1.80 -8.25
CA VAL A 115 -6.06 2.38 -9.53
C VAL A 115 -7.28 1.67 -10.10
N GLY A 116 -7.36 0.34 -9.97
CA GLY A 116 -8.51 -0.45 -10.38
C GLY A 116 -9.82 -0.03 -9.72
N VAL A 117 -9.77 0.49 -8.48
CA VAL A 117 -10.92 1.11 -7.83
C VAL A 117 -11.28 2.44 -8.49
N LEU A 118 -10.30 3.31 -8.75
CA LEU A 118 -10.54 4.60 -9.41
C LEU A 118 -11.11 4.45 -10.83
N LYS A 119 -10.69 3.40 -11.57
CA LYS A 119 -11.18 3.08 -12.92
C LYS A 119 -12.68 2.81 -13.00
N ARG A 120 -13.37 2.62 -11.87
CA ARG A 120 -14.84 2.45 -11.80
C ARG A 120 -15.58 3.78 -11.97
N TYR A 121 -14.87 4.89 -11.87
CA TYR A 121 -15.44 6.24 -11.93
C TYR A 121 -15.06 6.95 -13.22
N GLN A 122 -15.85 7.96 -13.58
CA GLN A 122 -15.53 8.82 -14.72
C GLN A 122 -14.32 9.71 -14.38
N PRO A 123 -13.33 9.86 -15.27
CA PRO A 123 -12.13 10.68 -15.02
C PRO A 123 -12.45 12.10 -14.54
N LYS A 124 -13.46 12.75 -15.13
CA LYS A 124 -13.90 14.10 -14.72
C LYS A 124 -14.47 14.14 -13.29
N ALA A 125 -15.03 13.05 -12.80
CA ALA A 125 -15.50 12.95 -11.42
C ALA A 125 -14.35 12.80 -10.42
N LEU A 126 -13.17 12.36 -10.86
CA LEU A 126 -12.02 12.10 -9.99
C LEU A 126 -11.12 13.30 -9.76
N VAL A 127 -11.31 14.40 -10.48
CA VAL A 127 -10.38 15.56 -10.45
C VAL A 127 -10.93 16.74 -9.66
N ASP A 128 -12.14 16.65 -9.13
CA ASP A 128 -12.78 17.74 -8.38
C ASP A 128 -13.55 17.16 -7.19
N THR A 129 -13.07 17.40 -5.98
CA THR A 129 -13.69 16.91 -4.73
C THR A 129 -15.03 17.57 -4.43
N GLN A 130 -15.34 18.71 -5.09
CA GLN A 130 -16.64 19.38 -4.99
C GLN A 130 -17.66 18.83 -6.00
N ASN A 131 -17.22 18.00 -6.94
CA ASN A 131 -18.12 17.37 -7.90
C ASN A 131 -19.08 16.40 -7.15
N PRO A 132 -20.41 16.50 -7.31
CA PRO A 132 -21.35 15.56 -6.69
C PRO A 132 -21.15 14.10 -7.11
N ALA A 133 -20.49 13.86 -8.25
CA ALA A 133 -20.10 12.54 -8.72
C ALA A 133 -18.75 12.06 -8.15
N PHE A 134 -18.05 12.89 -7.35
CA PHE A 134 -16.82 12.48 -6.69
C PHE A 134 -17.12 11.27 -5.79
N PRO A 135 -16.26 10.24 -5.80
CA PRO A 135 -16.52 9.01 -5.05
C PRO A 135 -16.78 9.29 -3.56
N SER A 136 -17.98 8.94 -3.09
CA SER A 136 -18.42 9.22 -1.71
C SER A 136 -17.67 8.39 -0.67
N ASP A 137 -17.01 7.31 -1.09
CA ASP A 137 -16.07 6.52 -0.29
C ASP A 137 -14.69 7.18 -0.16
N LEU A 138 -14.36 8.16 -1.01
CA LEU A 138 -13.12 8.95 -0.94
C LEU A 138 -13.37 10.35 -0.33
N ALA A 139 -14.57 10.90 -0.51
CA ALA A 139 -14.93 12.27 -0.09
C ALA A 139 -14.72 12.58 1.42
N PRO A 140 -15.04 11.69 2.37
CA PRO A 140 -14.86 11.94 3.80
C PRO A 140 -13.40 12.13 4.22
N PHE A 141 -12.47 11.83 3.32
CA PHE A 141 -11.05 11.69 3.63
C PHE A 141 -10.17 12.69 2.87
N GLY A 142 -10.76 13.72 2.24
CA GLY A 142 -10.11 14.60 1.25
C GLY A 142 -8.61 14.86 1.48
N GLU A 143 -8.21 15.47 2.60
CA GLU A 143 -6.80 15.76 2.87
C GLU A 143 -6.00 14.53 3.33
N LEU A 144 -6.61 13.64 4.11
CA LEU A 144 -5.94 12.47 4.71
C LEU A 144 -5.62 11.38 3.67
N VAL A 145 -6.53 11.13 2.73
CA VAL A 145 -6.32 10.26 1.57
C VAL A 145 -5.22 10.83 0.70
N VAL A 146 -5.25 12.13 0.41
CA VAL A 146 -4.21 12.74 -0.41
C VAL A 146 -2.85 12.63 0.26
N ASP A 147 -2.72 12.99 1.54
CA ASP A 147 -1.45 12.85 2.27
C ASP A 147 -0.94 11.41 2.25
N SER A 148 -1.83 10.44 2.48
CA SER A 148 -1.46 9.03 2.50
C SER A 148 -1.03 8.51 1.13
N VAL A 149 -1.76 8.88 0.07
CA VAL A 149 -1.39 8.53 -1.31
C VAL A 149 -0.04 9.13 -1.67
N VAL A 150 0.16 10.42 -1.40
CA VAL A 150 1.42 11.11 -1.73
C VAL A 150 2.58 10.51 -0.95
N ARG A 151 2.42 10.29 0.36
CA ARG A 151 3.47 9.70 1.21
C ARG A 151 3.84 8.29 0.76
N LEU A 152 2.86 7.39 0.63
CA LEU A 152 3.10 5.99 0.28
C LEU A 152 3.66 5.85 -1.14
N SER A 153 3.06 6.54 -2.12
CA SER A 153 3.57 6.53 -3.49
C SER A 153 4.99 7.12 -3.57
N THR A 154 5.33 8.12 -2.76
CA THR A 154 6.71 8.66 -2.74
C THR A 154 7.69 7.63 -2.20
N THR A 155 7.35 6.94 -1.12
CA THR A 155 8.19 5.88 -0.54
C THR A 155 8.46 4.77 -1.56
N VAL A 156 7.42 4.29 -2.26
CA VAL A 156 7.62 3.21 -3.24
C VAL A 156 8.42 3.68 -4.45
N LEU A 157 8.18 4.89 -4.96
CA LEU A 157 8.88 5.42 -6.14
C LEU A 157 10.35 5.74 -5.85
N ALA A 158 10.71 6.00 -4.59
CA ALA A 158 12.10 6.16 -4.18
C ALA A 158 12.89 4.83 -4.28
N GLN A 159 12.20 3.70 -4.19
CA GLN A 159 12.80 2.37 -4.32
C GLN A 159 12.67 1.78 -5.73
N ASP A 160 11.52 2.01 -6.37
CA ASP A 160 11.16 1.48 -7.68
C ASP A 160 10.38 2.54 -8.47
N ALA A 161 11.11 3.33 -9.26
CA ALA A 161 10.54 4.37 -10.10
C ALA A 161 9.70 3.82 -11.28
N THR A 162 9.64 2.50 -11.47
CA THR A 162 8.89 1.88 -12.56
C THR A 162 7.43 1.56 -12.21
N VAL A 163 7.02 1.77 -10.95
CA VAL A 163 5.64 1.55 -10.49
C VAL A 163 4.73 2.68 -11.01
N THR A 164 4.26 2.54 -12.24
CA THR A 164 3.48 3.57 -12.96
C THR A 164 2.16 3.91 -12.27
N SER A 165 1.49 2.94 -11.64
CA SER A 165 0.28 3.18 -10.85
C SER A 165 0.53 4.01 -9.60
N ALA A 166 1.66 3.82 -8.92
CA ALA A 166 2.04 4.67 -7.80
C ALA A 166 2.35 6.09 -8.27
N GLN A 167 3.02 6.25 -9.40
CA GLN A 167 3.30 7.56 -10.01
C GLN A 167 2.01 8.27 -10.42
N PHE A 168 1.10 7.57 -11.09
CA PHE A 168 -0.23 8.08 -11.41
C PHE A 168 -0.97 8.56 -10.14
N LEU A 169 -1.02 7.71 -9.10
CA LEU A 169 -1.72 8.03 -7.86
C LEU A 169 -1.11 9.25 -7.15
N ARG A 170 0.23 9.38 -7.14
CA ARG A 170 0.91 10.56 -6.58
C ARG A 170 0.52 11.83 -7.33
N GLY A 171 0.56 11.78 -8.66
CA GLY A 171 0.19 12.93 -9.50
C GLY A 171 -1.27 13.33 -9.39
N TRP A 172 -2.17 12.34 -9.40
CA TRP A 172 -3.60 12.54 -9.16
C TRP A 172 -3.87 13.18 -7.80
N ALA A 173 -3.29 12.65 -6.72
CA ALA A 173 -3.49 13.17 -5.37
C ALA A 173 -2.94 14.60 -5.20
N GLN A 174 -1.76 14.90 -5.75
CA GLN A 174 -1.18 16.25 -5.71
C GLN A 174 -2.06 17.28 -6.47
N THR A 175 -2.65 16.87 -7.60
CA THR A 175 -3.51 17.75 -8.42
C THR A 175 -4.93 17.89 -7.89
N LEU A 176 -5.38 16.98 -7.02
CA LEU A 176 -6.62 17.17 -6.26
C LEU A 176 -6.55 18.42 -5.36
N LEU A 177 -5.45 18.58 -4.61
CA LEU A 177 -5.24 19.72 -3.71
C LEU A 177 -4.97 21.02 -4.46
N ASP A 178 -4.07 20.97 -5.45
CA ASP A 178 -3.72 22.09 -6.29
C ASP A 178 -3.66 21.61 -7.76
N PRO A 179 -4.65 21.94 -8.60
CA PRO A 179 -4.67 21.49 -10.00
C PRO A 179 -3.50 22.04 -10.82
N LYS A 180 -2.76 23.04 -10.31
CA LYS A 180 -1.54 23.58 -10.93
C LYS A 180 -0.26 23.05 -10.32
N ASN A 181 -0.33 22.05 -9.45
CA ASN A 181 0.84 21.44 -8.82
C ASN A 181 1.78 20.89 -9.90
N ALA A 182 2.96 21.50 -10.06
CA ALA A 182 3.89 21.17 -11.13
C ALA A 182 4.41 19.73 -11.05
N ALA A 183 4.68 19.23 -9.84
CA ALA A 183 5.14 17.85 -9.64
C ALA A 183 4.02 16.86 -10.01
N GLY A 184 2.79 17.14 -9.60
CA GLY A 184 1.66 16.26 -9.89
C GLY A 184 1.31 16.21 -11.37
N LEU A 185 1.37 17.35 -12.06
CA LEU A 185 1.21 17.41 -13.51
C LEU A 185 2.31 16.64 -14.26
N ALA A 186 3.57 16.75 -13.80
CA ALA A 186 4.68 16.01 -14.39
C ALA A 186 4.54 14.49 -14.20
N ASP A 187 4.08 14.04 -13.03
CA ASP A 187 3.79 12.63 -12.78
C ASP A 187 2.66 12.09 -13.67
N LEU A 188 1.56 12.85 -13.81
CA LEU A 188 0.46 12.47 -14.70
C LEU A 188 0.89 12.43 -16.17
N GLU A 189 1.73 13.38 -16.61
CA GLU A 189 2.28 13.40 -17.97
C GLU A 189 3.16 12.18 -18.25
N ALA A 190 4.05 11.82 -17.30
CA ALA A 190 4.97 10.69 -17.45
C ALA A 190 4.25 9.36 -17.68
N VAL A 191 3.04 9.20 -17.12
CA VAL A 191 2.27 7.96 -17.21
C VAL A 191 1.11 8.00 -18.20
N ALA A 192 0.77 9.16 -18.77
CA ALA A 192 -0.39 9.33 -19.64
C ALA A 192 -0.39 8.39 -20.86
N ALA A 193 0.79 8.15 -21.45
CA ALA A 193 0.92 7.28 -22.62
C ALA A 193 0.78 5.78 -22.31
N ILE A 194 0.80 5.40 -21.04
CA ILE A 194 0.86 4.00 -20.59
C ILE A 194 -0.55 3.40 -20.51
N ASP A 195 -1.53 4.18 -20.06
CA ASP A 195 -2.92 3.73 -19.88
C ASP A 195 -3.90 4.82 -20.33
N PRO A 196 -4.90 4.53 -21.18
CA PRO A 196 -5.90 5.50 -21.61
C PRO A 196 -6.65 6.18 -20.46
N PHE A 197 -6.83 5.48 -19.33
CA PHE A 197 -7.42 6.06 -18.14
C PHE A 197 -6.55 7.17 -17.54
N TYR A 198 -5.23 6.98 -17.51
CA TYR A 198 -4.29 8.00 -17.02
C TYR A 198 -4.32 9.25 -17.89
N ALA A 199 -4.28 9.07 -19.22
CA ALA A 199 -4.45 10.17 -20.17
C ALA A 199 -5.78 10.92 -19.96
N ALA A 200 -6.88 10.21 -19.74
CA ALA A 200 -8.18 10.82 -19.55
C ALA A 200 -8.26 11.62 -18.23
N VAL A 201 -7.65 11.14 -17.15
CA VAL A 201 -7.56 11.86 -15.88
C VAL A 201 -6.66 13.09 -16.02
N GLN A 202 -5.49 12.97 -16.66
CA GLN A 202 -4.62 14.11 -16.93
C GLN A 202 -5.35 15.19 -17.73
N ALA A 203 -6.04 14.82 -18.81
CA ALA A 203 -6.83 15.75 -19.61
C ALA A 203 -7.94 16.40 -18.78
N ALA A 204 -8.58 15.67 -17.86
CA ALA A 204 -9.58 16.24 -16.97
C ALA A 204 -8.99 17.27 -15.99
N VAL A 205 -7.78 17.02 -15.45
CA VAL A 205 -7.07 17.99 -14.59
C VAL A 205 -6.71 19.26 -15.36
N LEU A 206 -6.18 19.13 -16.59
CA LEU A 206 -5.78 20.28 -17.41
C LEU A 206 -6.95 21.18 -17.85
N ASN A 207 -8.17 20.66 -17.81
CA ASN A 207 -9.40 21.39 -18.17
C ASN A 207 -10.17 21.92 -16.96
N ARG A 208 -9.58 21.88 -15.76
CA ARG A 208 -10.18 22.34 -14.50
C ARG A 208 -9.88 23.82 -14.24
#